data_AF-A0A1Z5SEF9-F1
#
_entry.id   AF-A0A1Z5SEF9-F1
#
_cell.length_a   1.000
_cell.length_b   1.000
_cell.length_c   1.000
_cell.angle_alpha   90.00
_cell.angle_beta   90.00
_cell.angle_gamma   90.00
#
_symmetry.space_group_name_H-M   'P 1'
#
loop_
_entity.id
_entity.type
_entity.pdbx_description
1 polymer ?
#
loop_
_entity_poly.entity_id
_entity_poly.type
_entity_poly.pdbx_seq_one_letter_code
_entity_poly.pdbx_strand_id
1 'polypeptide(L)'
;MNNVIANITDYLKGQRPFLDMFGKLAENVTNSYVSELYTQIEETGITPSFEELMDRVRALHDDLTRRAVWIREDYKEDRGRRSPRFTKGCKKIIDKSTNDFLTTVKLVLNRRNNSYASISA
;
A
#
# COMPACT_ATOMS: atom_id res chain seq x y z
N MET A 1 23.40 -27.38 -17.12
CA MET A 1 22.47 -26.93 -16.04
C MET A 1 22.91 -25.65 -15.33
N ASN A 2 24.20 -25.27 -15.30
CA ASN A 2 24.68 -24.08 -14.56
C ASN A 2 24.26 -22.71 -15.16
N ASN A 3 24.07 -22.61 -16.47
CA ASN A 3 23.68 -21.34 -17.13
C ASN A 3 22.24 -20.89 -16.88
N VAL A 4 21.33 -21.80 -16.52
CA VAL A 4 19.92 -21.47 -16.25
C VAL A 4 19.78 -20.89 -14.83
N ILE A 5 20.51 -21.45 -13.87
CA ILE A 5 20.48 -20.99 -12.47
C ILE A 5 21.09 -19.58 -12.37
N ALA A 6 22.24 -19.33 -13.01
CA ALA A 6 22.86 -18.00 -13.03
C ALA A 6 21.92 -16.92 -13.62
N ASN A 7 21.25 -17.22 -14.74
CA ASN A 7 20.27 -16.32 -15.34
C ASN A 7 19.05 -16.05 -14.45
N ILE A 8 18.58 -17.05 -13.72
CA ILE A 8 17.47 -16.87 -12.76
C ILE A 8 17.93 -16.01 -11.58
N THR A 9 19.13 -16.23 -11.05
CA THR A 9 19.64 -15.48 -9.90
C THR A 9 19.86 -14.01 -10.23
N ASP A 10 20.43 -13.67 -11.39
CA ASP A 10 20.63 -12.27 -11.80
C ASP A 10 19.32 -11.58 -12.18
N TYR A 11 18.36 -12.32 -12.73
CA TYR A 11 17.01 -11.84 -12.98
C TYR A 11 16.26 -11.52 -11.67
N LEU A 12 16.42 -12.36 -10.64
CA LEU A 12 15.84 -12.14 -9.31
C LEU A 12 16.53 -10.96 -8.59
N LYS A 13 17.85 -10.84 -8.70
CA LYS A 13 18.63 -9.77 -8.06
C LYS A 13 18.21 -8.36 -8.50
N GLY A 14 17.78 -8.16 -9.75
CA GLY A 14 17.31 -6.84 -10.17
C GLY A 14 15.80 -6.62 -10.14
N GLN A 15 14.98 -7.61 -9.77
CA GLN A 15 13.57 -7.35 -9.44
C GLN A 15 13.40 -6.85 -8.02
N ARG A 16 14.20 -7.39 -7.11
CA ARG A 16 14.11 -7.11 -5.68
C ARG A 16 14.27 -5.62 -5.34
N PRO A 17 15.24 -4.87 -5.91
CA PRO A 17 15.38 -3.44 -5.65
C PRO A 17 14.16 -2.62 -6.05
N PHE A 18 13.54 -2.92 -7.19
CA PHE A 18 12.33 -2.22 -7.65
C PHE A 18 11.11 -2.55 -6.77
N LEU A 19 10.98 -3.81 -6.33
CA LEU A 19 9.91 -4.19 -5.40
C LEU A 19 10.12 -3.57 -4.02
N ASP A 20 11.36 -3.51 -3.53
CA ASP A 20 11.70 -2.89 -2.25
C ASP A 20 11.44 -1.37 -2.30
N MET A 21 11.80 -0.71 -3.41
CA MET A 21 11.49 0.69 -3.66
C MET A 21 9.99 0.93 -3.70
N PHE A 22 9.24 0.11 -4.44
CA PHE A 22 7.78 0.24 -4.50
C PHE A 22 7.14 -0.05 -3.14
N GLY A 23 7.67 -1.01 -2.37
CA GLY A 23 7.22 -1.31 -1.02
C GLY A 23 7.33 -0.11 -0.08
N LYS A 24 8.49 0.56 -0.06
CA LYS A 24 8.70 1.79 0.74
C LYS A 24 7.80 2.93 0.30
N LEU A 25 7.61 3.10 -1.01
CA LEU A 25 6.70 4.10 -1.55
C LEU A 25 5.25 3.81 -1.12
N ALA A 26 4.83 2.54 -1.18
CA ALA A 26 3.47 2.15 -0.81
C ALA A 26 3.22 2.34 0.69
N GLU A 27 4.19 2.03 1.53
CA GLU A 27 4.15 2.30 2.97
C GLU A 27 3.98 3.80 3.24
N ASN A 28 4.78 4.66 2.62
CA ASN A 28 4.68 6.11 2.80
C ASN A 28 3.32 6.65 2.37
N VAL A 29 2.81 6.25 1.20
CA VAL A 29 1.48 6.65 0.72
C VAL A 29 0.40 6.17 1.69
N THR A 30 0.48 4.92 2.14
CA THR A 30 -0.48 4.36 3.11
C THR A 30 -0.49 5.17 4.41
N ASN A 31 0.68 5.50 4.94
CA ASN A 31 0.82 6.31 6.14
C ASN A 31 0.26 7.73 5.96
N SER A 32 0.41 8.35 4.79
CA SER A 32 -0.22 9.64 4.49
C SER A 32 -1.75 9.54 4.55
N TYR A 33 -2.35 8.53 3.92
CA TYR A 33 -3.81 8.32 3.97
C TYR A 33 -4.31 8.07 5.39
N VAL A 34 -3.55 7.31 6.19
CA VAL A 34 -3.84 7.10 7.61
C VAL A 34 -3.78 8.43 8.37
N SER A 35 -2.72 9.21 8.18
CA SER A 35 -2.54 10.51 8.84
C SER A 35 -3.65 11.48 8.50
N GLU A 36 -4.04 11.59 7.22
CA GLU A 36 -5.14 12.45 6.78
C GLU A 36 -6.47 12.08 7.43
N LEU A 37 -6.72 10.78 7.59
CA LEU A 37 -7.91 10.30 8.28
C LEU A 37 -7.88 10.71 9.77
N TYR A 38 -6.74 10.56 10.44
CA TYR A 38 -6.58 11.01 11.82
C TYR A 38 -6.82 12.50 11.96
N THR A 39 -6.17 13.31 11.12
CA THR A 39 -6.33 14.76 11.12
C THR A 39 -7.80 15.15 10.92
N GLN A 40 -8.50 14.55 9.94
CA GLN A 40 -9.93 14.80 9.76
C GLN A 40 -10.75 14.50 11.03
N ILE A 41 -10.46 13.37 11.68
CA ILE A 41 -11.16 12.91 12.88
C ILE A 41 -10.89 13.81 14.09
N GLU A 42 -9.66 14.34 14.21
CA GLU A 42 -9.25 15.27 15.26
C GLU A 42 -9.87 16.66 15.07
N GLU A 43 -9.86 17.17 13.83
CA GLU A 43 -10.37 18.50 13.49
C GLU A 43 -11.91 18.58 13.56
N THR A 44 -12.59 17.56 13.04
CA THR A 44 -14.07 17.57 12.95
C THR A 44 -14.74 16.92 14.15
N GLY A 45 -14.02 16.06 14.88
CA GLY A 45 -14.61 15.19 15.89
C GLY A 45 -15.55 14.11 15.31
N ILE A 46 -15.67 14.00 13.99
CA ILE A 46 -16.59 13.08 13.32
C ILE A 46 -15.80 11.92 12.74
N THR A 47 -16.26 10.70 13.05
CA THR A 47 -15.77 9.48 12.41
C THR A 47 -16.36 9.36 11.01
N PRO A 48 -15.56 9.11 9.95
CA PRO A 48 -16.10 8.89 8.62
C PRO A 48 -17.02 7.66 8.58
N SER A 49 -18.06 7.78 7.77
CA SER A 49 -18.95 6.68 7.44
C SER A 49 -18.22 5.53 6.75
N PHE A 50 -18.84 4.35 6.74
CA PHE A 50 -18.30 3.21 6.02
C PHE A 50 -18.06 3.50 4.54
N GLU A 51 -18.97 4.24 3.89
CA GLU A 51 -18.85 4.61 2.48
C GLU A 51 -17.63 5.51 2.23
N GLU A 52 -17.45 6.55 3.04
CA GLU A 52 -16.27 7.43 2.96
C GLU A 52 -14.96 6.67 3.19
N LEU A 53 -14.95 5.70 4.10
CA LEU A 53 -13.78 4.85 4.32
C LEU A 53 -13.48 3.96 3.10
N MET A 54 -14.52 3.38 2.49
CA MET A 54 -14.35 2.57 1.29
C MET A 54 -13.88 3.38 0.09
N ASP A 55 -14.32 4.64 -0.04
CA ASP A 55 -13.83 5.54 -1.07
C ASP A 55 -12.35 5.90 -0.86
N ARG A 56 -11.92 6.10 0.38
CA ARG A 56 -10.49 6.26 0.71
C ARG A 56 -9.67 5.01 0.37
N VAL A 57 -10.19 3.81 0.62
CA VAL A 57 -9.54 2.55 0.23
C VAL A 57 -9.39 2.44 -1.28
N ARG A 58 -10.45 2.77 -2.05
CA ARG A 58 -10.40 2.80 -3.51
C ARG A 58 -9.37 3.81 -4.01
N ALA A 59 -9.36 5.02 -3.45
CA ALA A 59 -8.40 6.05 -3.80
C ALA A 59 -6.96 5.61 -3.53
N LEU A 60 -6.68 4.99 -2.37
CA LEU A 60 -5.37 4.43 -2.05
C LEU A 60 -4.97 3.34 -3.05
N HIS A 61 -5.87 2.39 -3.32
CA HIS A 61 -5.64 1.32 -4.29
C HIS A 61 -5.29 1.87 -5.68
N ASP A 62 -6.03 2.87 -6.15
CA ASP A 62 -5.84 3.47 -7.46
C ASP A 62 -4.55 4.29 -7.54
N ASP A 63 -4.18 5.01 -6.48
CA ASP A 63 -2.90 5.73 -6.43
C ASP A 63 -1.71 4.77 -6.49
N LEU A 64 -1.74 3.70 -5.70
CA LEU A 64 -0.70 2.69 -5.73
C LEU A 64 -0.68 1.93 -7.06
N THR A 65 -1.84 1.69 -7.68
CA THR A 65 -1.94 1.06 -9.00
C THR A 65 -1.29 1.95 -10.07
N ARG A 66 -1.60 3.25 -10.08
CA ARG A 66 -0.96 4.21 -10.99
C ARG A 66 0.57 4.21 -10.80
N ARG A 67 1.05 4.30 -9.56
CA ARG A 67 2.50 4.29 -9.27
C ARG A 67 3.16 2.96 -9.63
N ALA A 68 2.48 1.84 -9.49
CA ALA A 68 2.97 0.53 -9.92
C ALA A 68 3.16 0.46 -11.45
N VAL A 69 2.34 1.17 -12.23
CA VAL A 69 2.55 1.27 -13.68
C VAL A 69 3.85 2.01 -13.98
N TRP A 70 4.11 3.15 -13.32
CA TRP A 70 5.35 3.91 -13.49
C TRP A 70 6.59 3.05 -13.21
N ILE A 71 6.67 2.41 -12.04
CA ILE A 71 7.84 1.58 -11.69
C ILE A 71 7.98 0.37 -12.61
N ARG A 72 6.89 -0.16 -13.16
CA ARG A 72 6.95 -1.23 -14.17
C ARG A 72 7.50 -0.79 -15.50
N GLU A 73 7.22 0.45 -15.92
CA GLU A 73 7.81 0.98 -17.13
C GLU A 73 9.30 1.31 -16.88
N ASP A 74 9.67 1.89 -15.73
CA ASP A 74 11.10 2.06 -15.35
C ASP A 74 11.86 0.73 -15.33
N TYR A 75 11.27 -0.32 -14.74
CA TYR A 75 11.85 -1.66 -14.75
C TYR A 75 12.02 -2.19 -16.19
N LYS A 76 11.04 -1.93 -17.07
CA LYS A 76 11.10 -2.36 -18.47
C LYS A 76 12.17 -1.58 -19.23
N GLU A 77 12.35 -0.29 -18.96
CA GLU A 77 13.41 0.53 -19.52
C GLU A 77 14.79 0.03 -19.07
N ASP A 78 14.98 -0.23 -17.76
CA ASP A 78 16.25 -0.73 -17.20
C ASP A 78 16.58 -2.16 -17.67
N ARG A 79 15.57 -3.03 -17.79
CA ARG A 79 15.76 -4.46 -18.10
C ARG A 79 15.47 -4.86 -19.54
N GLY A 80 14.98 -3.93 -20.36
CA GLY A 80 14.56 -4.17 -21.75
C GLY A 80 13.31 -5.06 -21.92
N ARG A 81 12.65 -5.49 -20.83
CA ARG A 81 11.49 -6.40 -20.90
C ARG A 81 10.56 -6.31 -19.70
N ARG A 82 9.28 -6.65 -19.92
CA ARG A 82 8.28 -6.81 -18.86
C ARG A 82 8.55 -8.06 -18.02
N SER A 83 8.13 -8.04 -16.75
CA SER A 83 8.20 -9.20 -15.86
C SER A 83 6.83 -9.47 -15.21
N PRO A 84 6.17 -10.61 -15.53
CA PRO A 84 4.93 -11.00 -14.87
C PRO A 84 5.10 -11.19 -13.35
N ARG A 85 6.28 -11.65 -12.90
CA ARG A 85 6.60 -11.80 -11.48
C ARG A 85 6.68 -10.44 -10.78
N PHE A 86 7.30 -9.46 -11.43
CA PHE A 86 7.36 -8.10 -10.93
C PHE A 86 5.96 -7.50 -10.80
N THR A 87 5.13 -7.62 -11.85
CA THR A 87 3.71 -7.20 -11.80
C THR A 87 2.94 -7.86 -10.65
N LYS A 88 3.13 -9.17 -10.44
CA LYS A 88 2.52 -9.90 -9.32
C LYS A 88 3.03 -9.40 -7.97
N GLY A 89 4.31 -9.03 -7.87
CA GLY A 89 4.91 -8.42 -6.69
C GLY A 89 4.27 -7.08 -6.35
N CYS A 90 4.12 -6.18 -7.33
CA CYS A 90 3.42 -4.91 -7.14
C CYS A 90 1.99 -5.12 -6.66
N LYS A 91 1.24 -6.05 -7.28
CA LYS A 91 -0.13 -6.37 -6.86
C LYS A 91 -0.20 -6.80 -5.38
N LYS A 92 0.72 -7.67 -4.94
CA LYS A 92 0.79 -8.09 -3.54
C LYS A 92 1.06 -6.93 -2.58
N ILE A 93 1.91 -5.98 -2.98
CA ILE A 93 2.22 -4.78 -2.18
C ILE A 93 0.98 -3.88 -2.07
N ILE A 94 0.25 -3.69 -3.17
CA ILE A 94 -1.02 -2.93 -3.19
C ILE A 94 -2.04 -3.60 -2.26
N ASP A 95 -2.28 -4.90 -2.43
CA ASP A 95 -3.22 -5.67 -1.60
C ASP A 95 -2.84 -5.63 -0.12
N LYS A 96 -1.54 -5.68 0.21
CA LYS A 96 -1.07 -5.52 1.60
C LYS A 96 -1.38 -4.12 2.12
N SER A 97 -1.08 -3.09 1.35
CA SER A 97 -1.23 -1.69 1.75
C SER A 97 -2.69 -1.31 2.03
N THR A 98 -3.63 -1.78 1.20
CA THR A 98 -5.07 -1.56 1.42
C THR A 98 -5.58 -2.28 2.67
N ASN A 99 -5.09 -3.51 2.93
CA ASN A 99 -5.42 -4.25 4.15
C ASN A 99 -4.81 -3.61 5.41
N ASP A 100 -3.59 -3.09 5.33
CA ASP A 100 -2.93 -2.39 6.43
C ASP A 100 -3.67 -1.10 6.77
N PHE A 101 -4.09 -0.33 5.76
CA PHE A 101 -4.94 0.83 5.94
C PHE A 101 -6.23 0.47 6.68
N LEU A 102 -7.01 -0.49 6.16
CA LEU A 102 -8.26 -0.95 6.78
C LEU A 102 -8.07 -1.42 8.23
N THR A 103 -7.01 -2.18 8.48
CA THR A 103 -6.67 -2.67 9.82
C THR A 103 -6.38 -1.50 10.77
N THR A 104 -5.60 -0.53 10.32
CA THR A 104 -5.24 0.66 11.08
C THR A 104 -6.49 1.47 11.39
N VAL A 105 -7.32 1.77 10.40
CA VAL A 105 -8.62 2.46 10.59
C VAL A 105 -9.46 1.75 11.64
N LYS A 106 -9.63 0.43 11.53
CA LYS A 106 -10.41 -0.34 12.51
C LYS A 106 -9.91 -0.18 13.94
N LEU A 107 -8.59 -0.18 14.14
CA LEU A 107 -7.98 0.05 15.46
C LEU A 107 -8.28 1.45 16.00
N VAL A 108 -8.25 2.47 15.14
CA VAL A 108 -8.57 3.86 15.50
C VAL A 108 -10.00 4.00 15.99
N LEU A 109 -10.94 3.50 15.18
CA LEU A 109 -12.36 3.62 15.49
C LEU A 109 -12.72 2.87 16.77
N ASN A 110 -12.13 1.69 16.99
CA ASN A 110 -12.33 0.92 18.21
C ASN A 110 -11.78 1.63 19.46
N ARG A 111 -10.59 2.24 19.37
CA ARG A 111 -10.02 3.00 20.50
C ARG A 111 -10.93 4.16 20.88
N ARG A 112 -11.42 4.92 19.89
CA ARG A 112 -12.31 6.05 20.12
C ARG A 112 -13.64 5.63 20.76
N ASN A 113 -14.29 4.59 20.25
CA ASN A 113 -15.55 4.09 20.82
C ASN A 113 -15.40 3.66 22.29
N ASN A 114 -14.28 3.04 22.65
CA ASN A 114 -14.00 2.67 24.03
C ASN A 114 -13.72 3.89 24.93
N SER A 115 -13.06 4.94 24.42
CA SER A 115 -12.83 6.18 25.17
C SER A 115 -14.13 6.91 25.52
N TYR A 116 -15.13 6.89 24.63
CA TYR A 116 -16.44 7.47 24.95
C TYR A 116 -17.24 6.62 25.94
N ALA A 117 -17.17 5.28 25.84
CA ALA A 117 -17.86 4.38 26.76
C ALA A 117 -17.38 4.50 28.22
N SER A 118 -16.12 4.89 28.44
CA SER A 118 -15.57 5.13 29.79
C SER A 118 -15.91 6.50 30.39
N ILE A 119 -16.40 7.45 29.59
CA ILE A 119 -16.78 8.80 30.04
C ILE A 119 -18.27 8.87 30.38
N SER A 120 -19.07 7.94 29.85
CA SER A 120 -20.52 7.84 30.05
C SER A 120 -20.96 6.80 31.08
N ALA A 121 -20.02 6.24 31.87
CA ALA A 121 -20.26 5.34 33.00
C ALA A 121 -19.96 6.05 34.32
#